data_AF-A0A9E0SMK8-F1
#
_entry.id   AF-A0A9E0SMK8-F1
#
_cell.length_a   1.000
_cell.length_b   1.000
_cell.length_c   1.000
_cell.angle_alpha   90.00
_cell.angle_beta   90.00
_cell.angle_gamma   90.00
#
_symmetry.space_group_name_H-M   'P 1'
#
loop_
_entity.id
_entity.type
_entity.pdbx_description
1 polymer ?
#
loop_
_entity_poly.entity_id
_entity_poly.type
_entity_poly.pdbx_seq_one_letter_code
_entity_poly.pdbx_strand_id
1 'polypeptide(L)'
;MTWRRILAILFAVALGAGAWRAGGWRGLALLASALVLWALLYYNQIVTVMKRAADRPVGHVGSAVMLNAKLQAGQPLLKVVALTRALGERLSEVGADPETYRWRDEGGSQVTAEFKSGRLTHWQLERPAPAADDAAARGPAA
;
A
#
# COMPACT_ATOMS: atom_id res chain seq x y z
N MET A 1 -4.90 10.41 19.37
CA MET A 1 -4.02 10.69 18.20
C MET A 1 -3.35 12.08 18.21
N THR A 2 -3.23 12.76 19.36
CA THR A 2 -2.63 14.11 19.46
C THR A 2 -1.47 14.22 20.46
N TRP A 3 -1.35 13.27 21.39
CA TRP A 3 -0.32 13.27 22.44
C TRP A 3 1.12 13.28 21.89
N ARG A 4 1.38 12.45 20.86
CA ARG A 4 2.69 12.37 20.22
C ARG A 4 3.09 13.66 19.51
N ARG A 5 2.11 14.45 19.02
CA ARG A 5 2.34 15.76 18.40
C ARG A 5 2.61 16.84 19.45
N ILE A 6 1.89 16.80 20.57
CA ILE A 6 2.08 17.73 21.70
C ILE A 6 3.47 17.53 22.33
N LEU A 7 3.90 16.27 22.54
CA LEU A 7 5.25 15.97 23.02
C LEU A 7 6.34 16.42 22.03
N ALA A 8 6.12 16.26 20.73
CA ALA A 8 7.07 16.72 19.72
C ALA A 8 7.22 18.25 19.71
N ILE A 9 6.12 18.99 19.88
CA ILE A 9 6.14 20.46 19.95
C ILE A 9 6.83 20.92 21.24
N LEU A 10 6.50 20.33 22.39
CA LEU A 10 7.15 20.63 23.67
C LEU A 10 8.65 20.35 23.64
N PHE A 11 9.07 19.25 23.01
CA PHE A 11 10.47 18.89 22.85
C PHE A 11 11.22 19.89 21.94
N ALA A 12 10.60 20.35 20.85
CA ALA A 12 11.16 21.37 19.97
C ALA A 12 11.34 22.72 20.68
N VAL A 13 10.36 23.13 21.49
CA VAL A 13 10.42 24.37 22.29
C VAL A 13 11.48 24.26 23.39
N ALA A 14 11.57 23.11 24.08
CA ALA A 14 12.58 22.87 25.11
C ALA A 14 14.01 22.83 24.55
N LEU A 15 14.19 22.27 23.35
CA LEU A 15 15.47 22.31 22.63
C LEU A 15 15.86 23.73 22.23
N GLY A 16 14.92 24.51 21.69
CA GLY A 16 15.16 25.92 21.34
C GLY A 16 15.56 26.77 22.56
N ALA A 17 14.85 26.61 23.68
CA ALA A 17 15.16 27.30 24.93
C ALA A 17 16.49 26.83 25.55
N GLY A 18 16.79 25.53 25.48
CA GLY A 18 18.05 24.96 25.96
C GLY A 18 19.28 25.42 25.15
N ALA A 19 19.15 25.52 23.83
CA ALA A 19 20.20 26.01 22.95
C ALA A 19 20.48 27.51 23.13
N TRP A 20 19.46 28.30 23.46
CA TRP A 20 19.63 29.72 23.75
C TRP A 20 20.41 29.96 25.06
N ARG A 21 20.18 29.11 26.06
CA ARG A 21 20.82 29.19 27.38
C ARG A 21 22.26 28.65 27.43
N ALA A 22 22.64 27.74 26.52
CA ALA A 22 23.92 27.05 26.58
C ALA A 22 25.09 27.74 25.81
N GLY A 23 24.83 28.68 24.89
CA GLY A 23 25.95 29.31 24.15
C GLY A 23 25.60 30.19 22.95
N GLY A 24 24.44 30.85 22.95
CA GLY A 24 24.04 31.80 21.90
C GLY A 24 24.10 31.19 20.49
N TRP A 25 24.98 31.74 19.64
CA TRP A 25 25.11 31.37 18.22
C TRP A 25 25.63 29.94 17.98
N ARG A 26 26.47 29.39 18.86
CA ARG A 26 27.04 28.03 18.70
C ARG A 26 25.99 26.94 18.93
N GLY A 27 25.08 27.16 19.87
CA GLY A 27 23.96 26.26 20.15
C GLY A 27 22.96 26.21 18.99
N LEU A 28 22.68 27.36 18.38
CA LEU A 28 21.81 27.45 17.21
C LEU A 28 22.40 26.74 15.98
N ALA A 29 23.72 26.88 15.76
CA ALA A 29 24.42 26.16 14.71
C ALA A 29 24.38 24.63 14.90
N LEU A 30 24.52 24.15 16.14
CA LEU A 30 24.40 22.72 16.45
C LEU A 30 22.96 22.20 16.26
N LEU A 31 21.96 22.97 16.68
CA LEU A 31 20.55 22.62 16.44
C LEU A 31 20.23 22.57 14.96
N ALA A 32 20.67 23.57 14.20
CA ALA A 32 20.48 23.62 12.75
C ALA A 32 21.14 22.41 12.08
N SER A 33 22.37 22.06 12.46
CA SER A 33 23.07 20.88 11.94
C SER A 33 22.35 19.57 12.27
N ALA A 34 21.91 19.40 13.51
CA ALA A 34 21.13 18.23 13.93
C ALA A 34 19.77 18.14 13.20
N LEU A 35 19.11 19.29 12.99
CA LEU A 35 17.84 19.37 12.26
C LEU A 35 18.02 19.02 10.78
N VAL A 36 19.07 19.52 10.14
CA VAL A 36 19.42 19.19 8.76
C VAL A 36 19.73 17.70 8.64
N LEU A 37 20.59 17.16 9.51
CA LEU A 37 20.89 15.73 9.55
C LEU A 37 19.61 14.89 9.72
N TRP A 38 18.75 15.27 10.67
CA TRP A 38 17.49 14.60 10.91
C TRP A 38 16.56 14.66 9.69
N ALA A 39 16.48 15.81 9.01
CA ALA A 39 15.69 15.98 7.79
C ALA A 39 16.22 15.12 6.64
N LEU A 40 17.54 15.01 6.45
CA LEU A 40 18.13 14.11 5.46
C LEU A 40 17.79 12.63 5.76
N LEU A 41 17.88 12.21 7.03
CA LEU A 41 17.52 10.83 7.42
C LEU A 41 16.02 10.58 7.23
N TYR A 42 15.18 11.55 7.58
CA TYR A 42 13.74 11.48 7.38
C TYR A 42 13.38 11.38 5.90
N TYR A 43 14.06 12.14 5.04
CA TYR A 43 13.91 12.07 3.60
C TYR A 43 14.28 10.69 3.05
N ASN A 44 15.42 10.12 3.46
CA ASN A 44 15.78 8.75 3.06
C ASN A 44 14.74 7.70 3.50
N GLN A 45 14.15 7.88 4.67
CA GLN A 45 13.09 7.00 5.17
C GLN A 45 11.81 7.12 4.35
N ILE A 46 11.40 8.34 3.96
CA ILE A 46 10.27 8.56 3.05
C ILE A 46 10.54 7.92 1.68
N VAL A 47 11.72 8.17 1.11
CA VAL A 47 12.10 7.62 -0.21
C VAL A 47 12.14 6.10 -0.19
N THR A 48 12.58 5.48 0.90
CA THR A 48 12.60 4.01 1.03
C THR A 48 11.18 3.43 1.11
N VAL A 49 10.26 4.09 1.81
CA VAL A 49 8.85 3.69 1.88
C VAL A 49 8.16 3.88 0.54
N MET A 50 8.44 4.99 -0.15
CA MET A 50 7.93 5.25 -1.50
C MET A 50 8.49 4.26 -2.53
N LYS A 51 9.78 3.92 -2.47
CA LYS A 51 10.38 2.88 -3.33
C LYS A 51 9.69 1.54 -3.13
N ARG A 52 9.45 1.10 -1.89
CA ARG A 52 8.68 -0.12 -1.60
C ARG A 52 7.22 -0.07 -2.08
N ALA A 53 6.63 1.12 -2.22
CA ALA A 53 5.29 1.28 -2.76
C ALA A 53 5.28 1.39 -4.30
N ALA A 54 6.34 1.94 -4.90
CA ALA A 54 6.53 2.10 -6.34
C ALA A 54 6.98 0.78 -7.01
N ASP A 55 7.64 -0.11 -6.27
CA ASP A 55 7.93 -1.48 -6.71
C ASP A 55 6.68 -2.38 -6.77
N ARG A 56 5.48 -1.85 -6.47
CA ARG A 56 4.23 -2.59 -6.68
C ARG A 56 3.73 -2.41 -8.11
N PRO A 57 3.71 -3.50 -8.92
CA PRO A 57 3.19 -3.43 -10.28
C PRO A 57 1.72 -3.01 -10.28
N VAL A 58 1.32 -2.30 -11.35
CA VAL A 58 -0.06 -1.88 -11.58
C VAL A 58 -0.98 -3.13 -11.54
N GLY A 59 -2.13 -3.04 -10.88
CA GLY A 59 -3.01 -4.20 -10.70
C GLY A 59 -2.64 -5.15 -9.55
N HIS A 60 -1.60 -4.85 -8.76
CA HIS A 60 -1.18 -5.75 -7.66
C HIS A 60 -1.77 -5.36 -6.30
N VAL A 61 -2.28 -6.34 -5.55
CA VAL A 61 -2.88 -6.17 -4.22
C VAL A 61 -2.17 -7.01 -3.17
N GLY A 62 -2.13 -6.53 -1.92
CA GLY A 62 -1.43 -7.23 -0.84
C GLY A 62 -2.00 -8.61 -0.49
N SER A 63 -3.27 -8.88 -0.82
CA SER A 63 -3.88 -10.23 -0.76
C SER A 63 -5.21 -10.22 -1.52
N ALA A 64 -5.34 -11.11 -2.50
CA ALA A 64 -6.57 -11.29 -3.28
C ALA A 64 -7.71 -11.82 -2.40
N VAL A 65 -7.40 -12.67 -1.44
CA VAL A 65 -8.37 -13.23 -0.47
C VAL A 65 -8.95 -12.14 0.43
N MET A 66 -8.09 -11.26 0.95
CA MET A 66 -8.53 -10.14 1.80
C MET A 66 -9.36 -9.13 1.01
N LEU A 67 -9.03 -8.91 -0.26
CA LEU A 67 -9.85 -8.08 -1.15
C LEU A 67 -11.22 -8.72 -1.35
N ASN A 68 -11.28 -9.99 -1.75
CA ASN A 68 -12.52 -10.74 -1.94
C ASN A 68 -13.45 -10.68 -0.71
N ALA A 69 -12.90 -10.75 0.50
CA ALA A 69 -13.67 -10.65 1.74
C ALA A 69 -14.25 -9.24 2.02
N LYS A 70 -13.64 -8.19 1.45
CA LYS A 70 -14.06 -6.79 1.65
C LYS A 70 -14.98 -6.27 0.54
N LEU A 71 -15.06 -6.98 -0.58
CA LEU A 71 -15.95 -6.65 -1.68
C LEU A 71 -17.41 -6.89 -1.27
N GLN A 72 -18.27 -5.94 -1.64
CA GLN A 72 -19.70 -5.98 -1.40
C GLN A 72 -20.42 -5.42 -2.62
N ALA A 73 -21.54 -6.03 -2.98
CA ALA A 73 -22.36 -5.57 -4.09
C ALA A 73 -22.76 -4.09 -3.92
N GLY A 74 -22.76 -3.35 -5.02
CA GLY A 74 -23.10 -1.94 -5.08
C GLY A 74 -21.99 -0.96 -4.70
N GLN A 75 -20.81 -1.44 -4.28
CA GLN A 75 -19.65 -0.57 -4.01
C GLN A 75 -19.20 0.14 -5.30
N PRO A 76 -18.93 1.45 -5.26
CA PRO A 76 -18.41 2.16 -6.43
C PRO A 76 -16.96 1.75 -6.72
N LEU A 77 -16.57 1.75 -8.00
CA LEU A 77 -15.20 1.43 -8.45
C LEU A 77 -14.13 2.21 -7.65
N LEU A 78 -14.35 3.51 -7.44
CA LEU A 78 -13.44 4.36 -6.66
C LEU A 78 -13.21 3.85 -5.21
N LYS A 79 -14.24 3.29 -4.57
CA LYS A 79 -14.11 2.71 -3.22
C LYS A 79 -13.26 1.45 -3.26
N VAL A 80 -13.43 0.61 -4.27
CA VAL A 80 -12.63 -0.61 -4.45
C VAL A 80 -11.16 -0.26 -4.69
N VAL A 81 -10.88 0.72 -5.56
CA VAL A 81 -9.52 1.24 -5.80
C VAL A 81 -8.90 1.83 -4.52
N ALA A 82 -9.67 2.53 -3.70
CA ALA A 82 -9.20 3.04 -2.41
C ALA A 82 -8.86 1.91 -1.42
N LEU A 83 -9.62 0.81 -1.41
CA LEU A 83 -9.38 -0.36 -0.58
C LEU A 83 -8.12 -1.12 -1.00
N THR A 84 -7.88 -1.25 -2.31
CA THR A 84 -6.72 -1.96 -2.87
C THR A 84 -5.45 -1.11 -2.85
N ARG A 85 -5.59 0.22 -2.85
CA ARG A 85 -4.51 1.18 -3.10
C ARG A 85 -3.80 0.93 -4.44
N ALA A 86 -4.50 0.30 -5.38
CA ALA A 86 -3.99 -0.08 -6.69
C ALA A 86 -5.08 0.09 -7.74
N LEU A 87 -4.71 0.74 -8.85
CA LEU A 87 -5.53 0.74 -10.06
C LEU A 87 -5.65 -0.71 -10.54
N GLY A 88 -6.88 -1.19 -10.74
CA GLY A 88 -7.12 -2.52 -11.31
C GLY A 88 -6.67 -2.56 -12.76
N GLU A 89 -6.20 -3.72 -13.19
CA GLU A 89 -5.95 -3.99 -14.61
C GLU A 89 -7.30 -4.07 -15.32
N ARG A 90 -7.61 -3.11 -16.19
CA ARG A 90 -8.87 -3.11 -16.94
C ARG A 90 -8.81 -4.19 -18.03
N LEU A 91 -9.75 -5.12 -17.99
CA LEU A 91 -9.91 -6.19 -18.98
C LEU A 91 -10.95 -5.86 -20.05
N SER A 92 -11.87 -4.94 -19.76
CA SER A 92 -12.88 -4.47 -20.71
C SER A 92 -12.38 -3.32 -21.59
N GLU A 93 -12.99 -3.16 -22.76
CA GLU A 93 -12.74 -2.01 -23.64
C GLU A 93 -13.14 -0.69 -22.97
N VAL A 94 -12.60 0.42 -23.49
CA VAL A 94 -12.89 1.76 -22.95
C VAL A 94 -14.35 2.11 -23.22
N GLY A 95 -15.14 2.30 -22.17
CA GLY A 95 -16.57 2.63 -22.28
C GLY A 95 -17.50 1.42 -22.37
N ALA A 96 -17.00 0.20 -22.17
CA ALA A 96 -17.83 -0.99 -22.02
C ALA A 96 -18.65 -0.95 -20.72
N ASP A 97 -19.91 -1.38 -20.75
CA ASP A 97 -20.77 -1.57 -19.57
C ASP A 97 -21.37 -2.98 -19.65
N PRO A 98 -20.94 -3.94 -18.84
CA PRO A 98 -20.12 -3.78 -17.62
C PRO A 98 -18.62 -3.59 -17.85
N GLU A 99 -17.99 -2.79 -16.98
CA GLU A 99 -16.53 -2.61 -16.91
C GLU A 99 -15.90 -3.72 -16.06
N THR A 100 -14.85 -4.39 -16.57
CA THR A 100 -14.18 -5.49 -15.86
C THR A 100 -12.78 -5.10 -15.44
N TYR A 101 -12.48 -5.26 -14.15
CA TYR A 101 -11.17 -4.96 -13.55
C TYR A 101 -10.60 -6.17 -12.83
N ARG A 102 -9.30 -6.38 -12.93
CA ARG A 102 -8.55 -7.47 -12.30
C ARG A 102 -7.50 -6.94 -11.33
N TRP A 103 -7.38 -7.60 -10.19
CA TRP A 103 -6.28 -7.42 -9.24
C TRP A 103 -5.62 -8.76 -8.95
N ARG A 104 -4.29 -8.81 -8.90
CA ARG A 104 -3.50 -10.02 -8.59
C ARG A 104 -2.68 -9.84 -7.32
N ASP A 105 -2.49 -10.89 -6.54
CA ASP A 105 -1.57 -10.90 -5.40
C ASP A 105 -0.25 -11.65 -5.69
N GLU A 106 0.71 -11.53 -4.77
CA GLU A 106 2.04 -12.13 -4.91
C GLU A 106 1.98 -13.66 -4.90
N GLY A 107 0.93 -14.24 -4.32
CA GLY A 107 0.66 -15.67 -4.31
C GLY A 107 0.00 -16.19 -5.59
N GLY A 108 -0.11 -15.36 -6.63
CA GLY A 108 -0.70 -15.70 -7.92
C GLY A 108 -2.23 -15.74 -7.95
N SER A 109 -2.89 -15.48 -6.82
CA SER A 109 -4.36 -15.39 -6.76
C SER A 109 -4.82 -14.08 -7.37
N GLN A 110 -5.94 -14.12 -8.08
CA GLN A 110 -6.49 -12.96 -8.78
C GLN A 110 -7.97 -12.78 -8.48
N VAL A 111 -8.39 -11.54 -8.31
CA VAL A 111 -9.79 -11.14 -8.18
C VAL A 111 -10.18 -10.38 -9.43
N THR A 112 -11.19 -10.88 -10.13
CA THR A 112 -11.82 -10.19 -11.25
C THR A 112 -13.15 -9.64 -10.76
N ALA A 113 -13.42 -8.37 -11.01
CA ALA A 113 -14.61 -7.69 -10.54
C ALA A 113 -15.27 -6.90 -11.69
N GLU A 114 -16.57 -7.05 -11.80
CA GLU A 114 -17.41 -6.44 -12.83
C GLU A 114 -18.22 -5.28 -12.24
N PHE A 115 -18.21 -4.17 -12.95
CA PHE A 115 -18.86 -2.93 -12.54
C PHE A 115 -19.88 -2.53 -13.61
N LYS A 116 -21.16 -2.56 -13.24
CA LYS A 116 -22.22 -2.01 -14.08
C LYS A 116 -22.50 -0.57 -13.68
N SER A 117 -22.45 0.36 -14.62
CA SER A 117 -22.61 1.80 -14.35
C SER A 117 -21.74 2.29 -13.17
N GLY A 118 -20.48 1.81 -13.11
CA GLY A 118 -19.52 2.16 -12.06
C GLY A 118 -19.72 1.51 -10.69
N ARG A 119 -20.68 0.57 -10.54
CA ARG A 119 -20.97 -0.15 -9.29
C ARG A 119 -20.70 -1.63 -9.41
N LEU A 120 -20.07 -2.19 -8.38
CA LEU A 120 -19.72 -3.61 -8.32
C LEU A 120 -20.98 -4.48 -8.36
N THR A 121 -21.12 -5.29 -9.40
CA THR A 121 -22.23 -6.25 -9.56
C THR A 121 -21.80 -7.67 -9.27
N HIS A 122 -20.63 -8.06 -9.78
CA HIS A 122 -20.11 -9.41 -9.65
C HIS A 122 -18.61 -9.38 -9.37
N TRP A 123 -18.11 -10.38 -8.64
CA TRP A 123 -16.68 -10.59 -8.48
C TRP A 123 -16.37 -12.07 -8.28
N GLN A 124 -15.19 -12.47 -8.74
CA GLN A 124 -14.71 -13.83 -8.65
C GLN A 124 -13.26 -13.84 -8.18
N LEU A 125 -12.97 -14.71 -7.21
CA LEU A 125 -11.61 -15.02 -6.78
C LEU A 125 -11.15 -16.28 -7.49
N GLU A 126 -10.08 -16.17 -8.26
CA GLU A 126 -9.39 -17.30 -8.88
C GLU A 126 -8.06 -17.51 -8.16
N ARG A 127 -7.87 -18.72 -7.65
CA ARG A 127 -6.61 -19.15 -7.04
C ARG A 127 -5.84 -19.97 -8.08
N PRO A 128 -4.51 -19.79 -8.21
CA PRO A 128 -3.72 -20.64 -9.08
C PRO A 128 -3.89 -22.09 -8.63
N ALA A 129 -4.11 -22.99 -9.58
CA ALA A 129 -4.16 -24.42 -9.30
C ALA A 129 -2.83 -24.82 -8.63
N PRO A 130 -2.86 -25.63 -7.55
CA PRO A 130 -1.62 -26.22 -7.06
C PRO A 130 -1.00 -26.97 -8.23
N ALA A 131 0.28 -26.71 -8.51
CA ALA A 131 1.02 -27.42 -9.54
C ALA A 131 0.83 -28.92 -9.30
N ALA A 132 0.09 -29.56 -10.21
CA ALA A 132 -0.15 -30.98 -10.20
C ALA A 132 1.13 -31.68 -10.66
N ASP A 133 2.16 -31.66 -9.81
CA ASP A 133 3.49 -32.17 -10.16
C ASP A 133 4.06 -33.12 -9.09
N ASP A 134 3.20 -33.78 -8.32
CA ASP A 134 3.62 -34.83 -7.37
C ASP A 134 2.71 -36.08 -7.34
N ALA A 135 1.66 -36.14 -8.18
CA ALA A 135 0.77 -37.31 -8.25
C ALA A 135 1.05 -38.26 -9.43
N ALA A 136 1.80 -37.81 -10.45
CA ALA A 136 2.17 -38.65 -11.60
C ALA A 136 3.48 -39.46 -11.40
N ALA A 137 4.25 -39.17 -10.34
CA ALA A 137 5.52 -39.84 -10.04
C ALA A 137 5.41 -41.03 -9.08
N ARG A 138 4.20 -41.34 -8.56
CA ARG A 138 3.92 -42.59 -7.82
C ARG A 138 2.94 -43.45 -8.62
N GLY A 139 3.44 -44.03 -9.71
CA GLY A 139 2.80 -45.18 -10.34
C GLY A 139 2.70 -46.33 -9.33
N PRO A 140 1.64 -47.17 -9.40
CA PRO A 140 1.46 -48.28 -8.47
C PRO A 140 2.61 -49.27 -8.67
N ALA A 141 3.49 -49.40 -7.68
CA ALA A 141 4.39 -50.53 -7.59
C ALA A 141 3.52 -51.75 -7.26
N ALA A 142 3.31 -52.59 -8.27
CA ALA A 142 2.82 -53.95 -8.16
C ALA A 142 3.91 -54.87 -7.58
#